data_AF-A0A7S3TXJ2-F1
#
_entry.id   AF-A0A7S3TXJ2-F1
#
_cell.length_a   1.000
_cell.length_b   1.000
_cell.length_c   1.000
_cell.angle_alpha   90.00
_cell.angle_beta   90.00
_cell.angle_gamma   90.00
#
_symmetry.space_group_name_H-M   'P 1'
#
loop_
_entity.id
_entity.type
_entity.pdbx_description
1 polymer ?
#
loop_
_entity_poly.entity_id
_entity_poly.type
_entity_poly.pdbx_seq_one_letter_code
_entity_poly.pdbx_strand_id
1 'polypeptide(L)'
;SGKSSFINYVLGRNVQQTGVAPTDDGFTVIAPAERDADRDGASFVGDPSMGFSPLRAFGPGFLSHFKLKLRHGLHTKDLMLVDSPGMIDSPDGQLNLIGRQTNADSLEPPVRYGERGYDFLGVTRWLAEQADVVLLFFDPDKPGTTGETLGCLTHSLSGLEHKTHIVLNKVDTFSHIHDFARAYGALCWNLSKVIPRKDLPRIYTMFLPPHAIGGERAHGVAGGQGGLSPSPAHTNGSRSSPLALAL
;
A
#
# COMPACT_ATOMS: atom_id res chain seq x y z
N SER A 1 -9.98 -4.85 -0.89
CA SER A 1 -8.80 -5.54 -0.38
C SER A 1 -8.56 -5.31 1.12
N GLY A 2 -8.83 -4.12 1.70
CA GLY A 2 -8.78 -3.90 3.16
C GLY A 2 -7.45 -3.36 3.70
N LYS A 3 -6.67 -2.68 2.85
CA LYS A 3 -5.35 -2.12 3.15
C LYS A 3 -5.40 -1.06 4.25
N SER A 4 -6.24 -0.05 4.07
CA SER A 4 -6.42 1.05 5.02
C SER A 4 -6.89 0.56 6.39
N SER A 5 -7.76 -0.46 6.41
CA SER A 5 -8.18 -1.13 7.65
C SER A 5 -7.02 -1.89 8.32
N PHE A 6 -6.19 -2.58 7.53
CA PHE A 6 -5.01 -3.27 8.04
C PHE A 6 -4.02 -2.27 8.65
N ILE A 7 -3.78 -1.16 7.95
CA ILE A 7 -2.91 -0.08 8.42
C ILE A 7 -3.42 0.47 9.75
N ASN A 8 -4.69 0.83 9.85
CA ASN A 8 -5.28 1.31 11.11
C ASN A 8 -5.11 0.30 12.26
N TYR A 9 -5.31 -0.99 11.96
CA TYR A 9 -5.12 -2.07 12.92
C TYR A 9 -3.67 -2.17 13.41
N VAL A 10 -2.69 -2.19 12.50
CA VAL A 10 -1.26 -2.24 12.83
C VAL A 10 -0.82 -1.02 13.64
N LEU A 11 -1.33 0.16 13.28
CA LEU A 11 -1.04 1.41 13.96
C LEU A 11 -1.67 1.50 15.35
N GLY A 12 -2.69 0.71 15.65
CA GLY A 12 -3.51 0.84 16.85
C GLY A 12 -4.34 2.12 16.88
N ARG A 13 -4.52 2.78 15.73
CA ARG A 13 -5.14 4.10 15.63
C ARG A 13 -5.86 4.24 14.29
N ASN A 14 -7.04 4.86 14.32
CA ASN A 14 -7.77 5.20 13.11
C ASN A 14 -7.12 6.43 12.42
N VAL A 15 -6.35 6.20 11.36
CA VAL A 15 -5.59 7.21 10.61
C VAL A 15 -6.08 7.34 9.17
N GLN A 16 -6.40 6.22 8.52
CA GLN A 16 -6.98 6.18 7.18
C GLN A 16 -8.49 6.00 7.22
N GLN A 17 -9.17 6.61 6.25
CA GLN A 17 -10.60 6.40 6.11
C GLN A 17 -10.85 5.00 5.57
N THR A 18 -11.79 4.28 6.17
CA THR A 18 -12.14 2.92 5.77
C THR A 18 -13.61 2.88 5.37
N GLY A 19 -13.94 2.18 4.29
CA GLY A 19 -15.31 2.06 3.84
C GLY A 19 -15.42 1.47 2.44
N VAL A 20 -16.65 1.44 1.92
CA VAL A 20 -17.00 0.92 0.59
C VAL A 20 -16.93 1.98 -0.51
N ALA A 21 -16.93 3.27 -0.14
CA ALA A 21 -16.67 4.36 -1.06
C ALA A 21 -15.19 4.35 -1.51
N PRO A 22 -14.83 4.85 -2.70
CA PRO A 22 -13.43 5.02 -3.07
C PRO A 22 -12.78 5.99 -2.08
N THR A 23 -12.07 5.46 -1.08
CA THR A 23 -11.59 6.25 0.07
C THR A 23 -10.30 6.99 -0.22
N ASP A 24 -9.50 6.55 -1.19
CA ASP A 24 -8.21 7.19 -1.49
C ASP A 24 -7.92 7.25 -2.99
N ASP A 25 -7.76 8.47 -3.47
CA ASP A 25 -7.32 8.84 -4.82
C ASP A 25 -5.78 8.91 -4.93
N GLY A 26 -5.06 8.63 -3.84
CA GLY A 26 -3.64 8.94 -3.72
C GLY A 26 -2.86 8.06 -2.76
N PHE A 27 -1.54 8.15 -2.83
CA PHE A 27 -0.64 7.47 -1.91
C PHE A 27 -0.56 8.26 -0.59
N THR A 28 -0.57 7.58 0.54
CA THR A 28 -0.38 8.22 1.85
C THR A 28 0.74 7.55 2.63
N VAL A 29 1.79 8.33 2.91
CA VAL A 29 2.83 7.96 3.88
C VAL A 29 2.33 8.26 5.28
N ILE A 30 2.45 7.31 6.19
CA ILE A 30 2.16 7.46 7.61
C ILE A 30 3.45 7.21 8.37
N ALA A 31 3.89 8.21 9.13
CA ALA A 31 5.15 8.13 9.87
C ALA A 31 4.96 8.54 11.34
N PRO A 32 5.69 7.91 12.27
CA PRO A 32 5.73 8.32 13.67
C PRO A 32 6.29 9.73 13.83
N ALA A 33 5.71 10.52 14.74
CA ALA A 33 6.19 11.85 15.07
C ALA A 33 5.79 12.25 16.50
N GLU A 34 6.43 13.30 17.02
CA GLU A 34 6.12 13.88 18.33
C GLU A 34 4.73 14.55 18.38
N ARG A 35 4.23 15.00 17.23
CA ARG A 35 2.92 15.65 17.11
C ARG A 35 2.23 15.21 15.83
N ASP A 36 0.91 15.20 15.87
CA ASP A 36 0.10 14.95 14.69
C ASP A 36 0.21 16.11 13.70
N ALA A 37 0.44 15.80 12.44
CA ALA A 37 0.41 16.77 11.35
C ALA A 37 0.09 16.08 10.02
N ASP A 38 -0.57 16.81 9.13
CA ASP A 38 -0.80 16.40 7.75
C ASP A 38 -0.05 17.35 6.82
N ARG A 39 0.61 16.78 5.80
CA ARG A 39 1.35 17.52 4.77
C ARG A 39 0.97 16.99 3.39
N ASP A 40 0.82 17.91 2.45
CA ASP A 40 0.64 17.59 1.03
C ASP A 40 1.96 17.20 0.36
N GLY A 41 1.88 16.49 -0.77
CA GLY A 41 3.04 15.98 -1.50
C GLY A 41 4.02 17.07 -1.88
N ALA A 42 3.52 18.22 -2.35
CA ALA A 42 4.33 19.36 -2.72
C ALA A 42 5.22 19.85 -1.55
N SER A 43 4.68 19.92 -0.33
CA SER A 43 5.41 20.43 0.83
C SER A 43 6.40 19.45 1.44
N PHE A 44 6.13 18.14 1.50
CA PHE A 44 7.04 17.21 2.17
C PHE A 44 8.05 16.56 1.23
N VAL A 45 7.76 16.43 -0.06
CA VAL A 45 8.73 15.91 -1.03
C VAL A 45 9.93 16.86 -1.18
N GLY A 46 9.75 18.14 -0.86
CA GLY A 46 10.84 19.13 -0.79
C GLY A 46 11.77 19.00 0.39
N ASP A 47 11.43 18.18 1.38
CA ASP A 47 12.23 17.95 2.57
C ASP A 47 13.25 16.82 2.32
N PRO A 48 14.55 17.11 2.18
CA PRO A 48 15.55 16.10 1.87
C PRO A 48 15.67 15.05 2.98
N SER A 49 15.28 15.37 4.21
CA SER A 49 15.37 14.45 5.35
C SER A 49 14.40 13.27 5.25
N MET A 50 13.35 13.40 4.44
CA MET A 50 12.31 12.38 4.28
C MET A 50 12.61 11.38 3.15
N GLY A 51 13.61 11.64 2.29
CA GLY A 51 14.02 10.72 1.22
C GLY A 51 13.07 10.63 0.01
N PHE A 52 11.97 11.39 -0.03
CA PHE A 52 10.98 11.33 -1.11
C PHE A 52 11.24 12.28 -2.28
N SER A 53 12.29 13.12 -2.24
CA SER A 53 12.58 14.13 -3.26
C SER A 53 12.60 13.63 -4.72
N PRO A 54 13.07 12.40 -5.03
CA PRO A 54 12.99 11.86 -6.39
C PRO A 54 11.56 11.78 -6.95
N LEU A 55 10.54 11.65 -6.09
CA LEU A 55 9.14 11.57 -6.52
C LEU A 55 8.61 12.87 -7.16
N ARG A 56 9.34 13.99 -7.10
CA ARG A 56 9.02 15.21 -7.87
C ARG A 56 8.97 14.96 -9.37
N ALA A 57 9.72 13.97 -9.86
CA ALA A 57 9.77 13.62 -11.28
C ALA A 57 8.41 13.15 -11.83
N PHE A 58 7.52 12.64 -10.98
CA PHE A 58 6.16 12.24 -11.38
C PHE A 58 5.20 13.43 -11.56
N GLY A 59 5.67 14.66 -11.32
CA GLY A 59 4.98 15.87 -11.67
C GLY A 59 3.86 16.28 -10.70
N PRO A 60 3.26 17.46 -10.92
CA PRO A 60 2.28 18.05 -10.01
C PRO A 60 1.00 17.22 -9.88
N GLY A 61 0.59 16.51 -10.94
CA GLY A 61 -0.58 15.62 -10.91
C GLY A 61 -0.43 14.49 -9.88
N PHE A 62 0.76 13.89 -9.75
CA PHE A 62 1.02 12.94 -8.67
C PHE A 62 1.08 13.63 -7.31
N LEU A 63 1.79 14.76 -7.20
CA LEU A 63 2.02 15.43 -5.92
C LEU A 63 0.73 15.91 -5.23
N SER A 64 -0.32 16.25 -5.98
CA SER A 64 -1.65 16.55 -5.42
C SER A 64 -2.34 15.32 -4.81
N HIS A 65 -1.97 14.12 -5.25
CA HIS A 65 -2.45 12.83 -4.76
C HIS A 65 -1.40 12.10 -3.91
N PHE A 66 -0.42 12.81 -3.35
CA PHE A 66 0.56 12.23 -2.41
C PHE A 66 0.44 12.94 -1.07
N LYS A 67 0.28 12.20 0.02
CA LYS A 67 0.00 12.75 1.36
C LYS A 67 0.97 12.18 2.38
N LEU A 68 1.30 12.97 3.39
CA LEU A 68 2.04 12.55 4.57
C LEU A 68 1.19 12.81 5.81
N LYS A 69 1.04 11.78 6.64
CA LYS A 69 0.35 11.80 7.92
C LYS A 69 1.37 11.48 9.02
N LEU A 70 1.84 12.51 9.71
CA LEU A 70 2.67 12.38 10.91
C LEU A 70 1.77 12.09 12.11
N ARG A 71 2.05 11.04 12.89
CA ARG A 71 1.18 10.63 13.99
C ARG A 71 1.98 10.33 15.26
N HIS A 72 1.53 10.91 16.37
CA HIS A 72 1.98 10.58 17.71
C HIS A 72 1.23 9.37 18.27
N GLY A 73 1.90 8.62 19.15
CA GLY A 73 1.30 7.53 19.93
C GLY A 73 0.94 6.28 19.11
N LEU A 74 1.60 6.05 17.98
CA LEU A 74 1.42 4.83 17.19
C LEU A 74 2.00 3.61 17.92
N HIS A 75 1.40 2.43 17.72
CA HIS A 75 1.99 1.17 18.19
C HIS A 75 3.36 0.89 17.54
N THR A 76 3.58 1.39 16.32
CA THR A 76 4.81 1.24 15.57
C THR A 76 5.64 2.52 15.63
N LYS A 77 6.67 2.56 16.49
CA LYS A 77 7.46 3.77 16.76
C LYS A 77 8.54 4.07 15.72
N ASP A 78 9.00 3.03 15.01
CA ASP A 78 10.12 3.12 14.06
C ASP A 78 9.74 2.58 12.67
N LEU A 79 8.46 2.56 12.32
CA LEU A 79 7.96 2.04 11.04
C LEU A 79 7.19 3.11 10.29
N MET A 80 7.54 3.33 9.02
CA MET A 80 6.73 4.07 8.08
C MET A 80 5.82 3.10 7.31
N LEU A 81 4.55 3.46 7.17
CA LEU A 81 3.58 2.72 6.37
C LEU A 81 3.17 3.57 5.17
N VAL A 82 3.10 2.97 3.99
CA VAL A 82 2.56 3.62 2.81
C VAL A 82 1.28 2.91 2.40
N ASP A 83 0.15 3.62 2.42
CA ASP A 83 -1.11 3.16 1.83
C ASP A 83 -1.15 3.59 0.36
N SER A 84 -1.49 2.66 -0.54
CA SER A 84 -1.67 2.97 -1.96
C SER A 84 -3.15 3.15 -2.32
N PRO A 85 -3.45 3.88 -3.41
CA PRO A 85 -4.76 3.85 -4.02
C PRO A 85 -5.25 2.42 -4.27
N GLY A 86 -6.55 2.19 -4.19
CA GLY A 86 -7.15 0.91 -4.57
C GLY A 86 -6.96 0.64 -6.05
N MET A 87 -6.46 -0.54 -6.42
CA MET A 87 -6.24 -0.89 -7.82
C MET A 87 -7.58 -1.02 -8.57
N ILE A 88 -7.65 -0.48 -9.78
CA ILE A 88 -8.86 -0.42 -10.60
C ILE A 88 -8.82 -1.42 -11.76
N ASP A 89 -10.00 -1.92 -12.12
CA ASP A 89 -10.23 -2.66 -13.35
C ASP A 89 -10.51 -1.67 -14.49
N SER A 90 -9.45 -1.08 -15.05
CA SER A 90 -9.60 -0.36 -16.31
C SER A 90 -9.42 -1.34 -17.48
N PRO A 91 -10.33 -1.36 -18.48
CA PRO A 91 -10.20 -2.22 -19.67
C PRO A 91 -8.88 -1.98 -20.43
N ASP A 92 -8.29 -0.80 -20.32
CA ASP A 92 -6.98 -0.46 -20.90
C ASP A 92 -5.80 -1.19 -20.24
N GLY A 93 -5.92 -1.60 -18.97
CA GLY A 93 -4.88 -2.35 -18.26
C GLY A 93 -4.62 -3.74 -18.84
N GLN A 94 -5.66 -4.38 -19.41
CA GLN A 94 -5.49 -5.64 -20.17
C GLN A 94 -4.85 -5.42 -21.53
N LEU A 95 -5.10 -4.27 -22.18
CA LEU A 95 -4.52 -3.95 -23.49
C LEU A 95 -3.00 -3.71 -23.42
N ASN A 96 -2.50 -3.24 -22.27
CA ASN A 96 -1.06 -3.04 -22.04
C ASN A 96 -0.29 -4.36 -21.83
N LEU A 97 -0.95 -5.43 -21.36
CA LEU A 97 -0.36 -6.76 -21.23
C LEU A 97 -0.33 -7.52 -22.56
N ILE A 98 -1.28 -7.23 -23.46
CA ILE A 98 -1.40 -7.84 -24.78
C ILE A 98 -0.86 -6.84 -25.79
N GLY A 99 0.47 -6.69 -25.87
CA GLY A 99 1.18 -5.65 -26.63
C GLY A 99 0.63 -5.34 -28.02
N ARG A 100 -0.42 -4.50 -28.08
CA ARG A 100 -0.91 -3.92 -29.32
C ARG A 100 -0.05 -2.70 -29.57
N GLN A 101 1.09 -2.93 -30.24
CA GLN A 101 1.94 -1.89 -30.80
C GLN A 101 1.05 -0.97 -31.66
N THR A 102 0.63 0.16 -31.11
CA THR A 102 0.08 1.25 -31.90
C THR A 102 1.25 1.97 -32.55
N ASN A 103 1.43 1.75 -33.85
CA ASN A 103 2.20 2.50 -34.84
C ASN A 103 3.57 3.08 -34.40
N ALA A 104 4.62 2.49 -34.97
CA ALA A 104 6.03 2.74 -34.75
C ALA A 104 6.58 4.06 -35.32
N ASP A 105 5.97 5.21 -34.97
CA ASP A 105 6.48 6.55 -35.36
C ASP A 105 6.71 7.50 -34.17
N SER A 106 6.72 6.98 -32.95
CA SER A 106 7.11 7.73 -31.75
C SER A 106 8.20 6.95 -31.02
N LEU A 107 9.41 7.51 -30.95
CA LEU A 107 10.58 6.91 -30.29
C LEU A 107 10.42 6.76 -28.76
N GLU A 108 9.32 7.26 -28.20
CA GLU A 108 8.95 7.18 -26.80
C GLU A 108 7.57 6.51 -26.70
N PRO A 109 7.40 5.43 -25.92
CA PRO A 109 6.08 4.84 -25.71
C PRO A 109 5.16 5.90 -25.06
N PRO A 110 3.91 6.08 -25.54
CA PRO A 110 3.01 7.06 -24.93
C PRO A 110 2.73 6.67 -23.48
N VAL A 111 3.22 7.46 -22.53
CA VAL A 111 2.86 7.35 -21.11
C VAL A 111 1.38 7.74 -20.99
N ARG A 112 0.49 6.75 -21.09
CA ARG A 112 -0.94 6.96 -20.84
C ARG A 112 -1.14 6.99 -19.33
N TYR A 113 -1.20 8.18 -18.78
CA TYR A 113 -1.74 8.39 -17.44
C TYR A 113 -3.18 7.87 -17.46
N GLY A 114 -3.45 6.79 -16.73
CA GLY A 114 -4.80 6.26 -16.57
C GLY A 114 -5.72 7.28 -15.90
N GLU A 115 -6.88 6.84 -15.40
CA GLU A 115 -7.88 7.70 -14.75
C GLU A 115 -7.32 8.60 -13.62
N ARG A 116 -6.16 8.24 -13.05
CA ARG A 116 -5.50 8.95 -11.95
C ARG A 116 -4.69 10.19 -12.37
N GLY A 117 -4.40 10.37 -13.66
CA GLY A 117 -3.62 11.51 -14.13
C GLY A 117 -2.12 11.51 -13.76
N TYR A 118 -1.58 10.38 -13.29
CA TYR A 118 -0.15 10.17 -13.05
C TYR A 118 0.27 8.71 -13.28
N ASP A 119 1.58 8.46 -13.40
CA ASP A 119 2.15 7.12 -13.63
C ASP A 119 2.12 6.29 -12.34
N PHE A 120 1.00 5.63 -12.09
CA PHE A 120 0.80 4.79 -10.91
C PHE A 120 1.81 3.65 -10.81
N LEU A 121 2.15 2.99 -11.92
CA LEU A 121 3.07 1.86 -11.92
C LEU A 121 4.51 2.31 -11.63
N GLY A 122 4.94 3.44 -12.20
CA GLY A 122 6.24 4.03 -11.92
C GLY A 122 6.39 4.51 -10.47
N VAL A 123 5.37 5.17 -9.92
CA VAL A 123 5.36 5.56 -8.48
C VAL A 123 5.41 4.32 -7.59
N THR A 124 4.59 3.31 -7.90
CA THR A 124 4.58 2.04 -7.15
C THR A 124 5.93 1.35 -7.20
N ARG A 125 6.58 1.35 -8.38
CA ARG A 125 7.93 0.79 -8.56
C ARG A 125 8.93 1.48 -7.64
N TRP A 126 8.96 2.81 -7.67
CA TRP A 126 9.89 3.59 -6.85
C TRP A 126 9.68 3.31 -5.35
N LEU A 127 8.43 3.34 -4.89
CA LEU A 127 8.09 3.05 -3.49
C LEU A 127 8.45 1.61 -3.11
N ALA A 128 8.18 0.64 -3.99
CA ALA A 128 8.51 -0.76 -3.76
C ALA A 128 10.03 -0.98 -3.69
N GLU A 129 10.83 -0.25 -4.46
CA GLU A 129 12.29 -0.29 -4.36
C GLU A 129 12.79 0.22 -3.01
N GLN A 130 12.18 1.29 -2.48
CA GLN A 130 12.53 1.84 -1.16
C GLN A 130 11.97 1.02 0.02
N ALA A 131 10.88 0.27 -0.19
CA ALA A 131 10.25 -0.51 0.87
C ALA A 131 11.12 -1.69 1.32
N ASP A 132 11.16 -1.96 2.62
CA ASP A 132 11.71 -3.19 3.17
C ASP A 132 10.75 -4.37 2.98
N VAL A 133 9.44 -4.10 3.02
CA VAL A 133 8.37 -5.08 2.84
C VAL A 133 7.26 -4.49 1.97
N VAL A 134 6.78 -5.28 1.01
CA VAL A 134 5.61 -4.97 0.19
C VAL A 134 4.51 -5.99 0.51
N LEU A 135 3.32 -5.52 0.88
CA LEU A 135 2.15 -6.33 1.16
C LEU A 135 1.13 -6.12 0.05
N LEU A 136 0.90 -7.14 -0.78
CA LEU A 136 -0.08 -7.08 -1.88
C LEU A 136 -1.38 -7.76 -1.46
N PHE A 137 -2.44 -6.97 -1.26
CA PHE A 137 -3.71 -7.42 -0.71
C PHE A 137 -4.73 -7.81 -1.78
N PHE A 138 -5.29 -9.01 -1.63
CA PHE A 138 -6.38 -9.55 -2.42
C PHE A 138 -7.67 -9.61 -1.59
N ASP A 139 -8.79 -9.36 -2.27
CA ASP A 139 -10.13 -9.43 -1.71
C ASP A 139 -10.88 -10.63 -2.35
N PRO A 140 -11.40 -11.58 -1.56
CA PRO A 140 -12.07 -12.75 -2.08
C PRO A 140 -13.35 -12.43 -2.86
N ASP A 141 -14.03 -11.33 -2.51
CA ASP A 141 -15.24 -10.87 -3.20
C ASP A 141 -14.92 -10.17 -4.53
N LYS A 142 -13.65 -9.82 -4.74
CA LYS A 142 -13.11 -9.30 -5.99
C LYS A 142 -11.98 -10.22 -6.46
N PRO A 143 -12.28 -11.51 -6.74
CA PRO A 143 -11.26 -12.50 -7.07
C PRO A 143 -10.60 -12.25 -8.44
N GLY A 144 -11.15 -11.30 -9.22
CA GLY A 144 -10.49 -10.72 -10.38
C GLY A 144 -9.32 -9.86 -9.94
N THR A 145 -8.11 -10.43 -9.96
CA THR A 145 -6.85 -9.68 -10.11
C THR A 145 -7.06 -8.65 -11.20
N THR A 146 -7.15 -7.38 -10.83
CA THR A 146 -7.42 -6.35 -11.82
C THR A 146 -6.28 -6.30 -12.83
N GLY A 147 -6.54 -5.79 -14.04
CA GLY A 147 -5.47 -5.56 -15.02
C GLY A 147 -4.32 -4.74 -14.41
N GLU A 148 -4.64 -3.77 -13.56
CA GLU A 148 -3.68 -2.95 -12.82
C GLU A 148 -2.90 -3.76 -11.76
N THR A 149 -3.54 -4.71 -11.05
CA THR A 149 -2.84 -5.61 -10.11
C THR A 149 -1.83 -6.51 -10.82
N LEU A 150 -2.21 -7.09 -11.96
CA LEU A 150 -1.30 -7.89 -12.76
C LEU A 150 -0.16 -7.03 -13.33
N GLY A 151 -0.47 -5.82 -13.82
CA GLY A 151 0.54 -4.86 -14.26
C GLY A 151 1.50 -4.45 -13.15
N CYS A 152 1.01 -4.24 -11.93
CA CYS A 152 1.83 -3.98 -10.75
C CYS A 152 2.79 -5.15 -10.47
N LEU A 153 2.30 -6.39 -10.54
CA LEU A 153 3.13 -7.58 -10.36
C LEU A 153 4.23 -7.71 -11.44
N THR A 154 3.89 -7.50 -12.72
CA THR A 154 4.82 -7.71 -13.84
C THR A 154 5.78 -6.55 -14.09
N HIS A 155 5.38 -5.31 -13.75
CA HIS A 155 6.19 -4.11 -14.00
C HIS A 155 6.78 -3.56 -12.71
N SER A 156 5.94 -3.18 -11.74
CA SER A 156 6.40 -2.49 -10.53
C SER A 156 7.14 -3.42 -9.56
N LEU A 157 6.70 -4.67 -9.42
CA LEU A 157 7.23 -5.61 -8.44
C LEU A 157 8.21 -6.64 -9.01
N SER A 158 8.48 -6.60 -10.31
CA SER A 158 9.42 -7.51 -10.98
C SER A 158 10.83 -7.39 -10.37
N GLY A 159 11.40 -8.51 -9.92
CA GLY A 159 12.70 -8.56 -9.23
C GLY A 159 12.65 -8.18 -7.74
N LEU A 160 11.48 -7.82 -7.20
CA LEU A 160 11.26 -7.48 -5.78
C LEU A 160 10.46 -8.56 -5.05
N GLU A 161 10.40 -9.79 -5.60
CA GLU A 161 9.57 -10.88 -5.08
C GLU A 161 10.01 -11.34 -3.69
N HIS A 162 11.31 -11.21 -3.38
CA HIS A 162 11.89 -11.61 -2.09
C HIS A 162 11.36 -10.79 -0.90
N LYS A 163 10.83 -9.60 -1.15
CA LYS A 163 10.21 -8.71 -0.16
C LYS A 163 8.72 -8.45 -0.40
N THR A 164 8.12 -9.14 -1.38
CA THR A 164 6.71 -9.03 -1.70
C THR A 164 5.94 -10.21 -1.09
N HIS A 165 4.97 -9.89 -0.22
CA HIS A 165 4.10 -10.87 0.41
C HIS A 165 2.67 -10.72 -0.10
N ILE A 166 2.11 -11.81 -0.60
CA ILE A 166 0.75 -11.86 -1.11
C ILE A 166 -0.19 -12.20 0.04
N VAL A 167 -1.23 -11.39 0.21
CA VAL A 167 -2.17 -11.48 1.32
C VAL A 167 -3.58 -11.63 0.78
N LEU A 168 -4.21 -12.79 1.00
CA LEU A 168 -5.65 -12.98 0.78
C LEU A 168 -6.38 -12.58 2.07
N ASN A 169 -6.94 -11.38 2.08
CA ASN A 169 -7.65 -10.82 3.23
C ASN A 169 -9.11 -11.27 3.27
N LYS A 170 -9.81 -10.97 4.37
CA LYS A 170 -11.25 -11.22 4.55
C LYS A 170 -11.66 -12.68 4.40
N VAL A 171 -10.79 -13.63 4.76
CA VAL A 171 -11.12 -15.06 4.64
C VAL A 171 -12.24 -15.49 5.60
N ASP A 172 -12.58 -14.65 6.58
CA ASP A 172 -13.72 -14.81 7.48
C ASP A 172 -15.08 -14.59 6.81
N THR A 173 -15.14 -13.99 5.62
CA THR A 173 -16.40 -13.78 4.89
C THR A 173 -16.95 -15.07 4.28
N PHE A 174 -16.12 -16.10 4.12
CA PHE A 174 -16.54 -17.38 3.58
C PHE A 174 -17.36 -18.17 4.59
N SER A 175 -18.63 -18.41 4.28
CA SER A 175 -19.49 -19.31 5.06
C SER A 175 -19.11 -20.79 4.87
N HIS A 176 -18.53 -21.12 3.70
CA HIS A 176 -18.20 -22.49 3.35
C HIS A 176 -16.78 -22.63 2.81
N ILE A 177 -16.13 -23.74 3.17
CA ILE A 177 -14.77 -24.05 2.72
C ILE A 177 -14.64 -24.18 1.19
N HIS A 178 -15.73 -24.56 0.50
CA HIS A 178 -15.71 -24.68 -0.95
C HIS A 178 -15.63 -23.32 -1.65
N ASP A 179 -16.23 -22.28 -1.09
CA ASP A 179 -16.15 -20.92 -1.64
C ASP A 179 -14.76 -20.34 -1.42
N PHE A 180 -14.19 -20.57 -0.23
CA PHE A 180 -12.79 -20.25 0.04
C PHE A 180 -11.85 -20.94 -0.95
N ALA A 181 -11.99 -22.27 -1.13
CA ALA A 181 -11.14 -23.04 -2.03
C ALA A 181 -11.25 -22.56 -3.48
N ARG A 182 -12.46 -22.17 -3.92
CA ARG A 182 -12.69 -21.60 -5.26
C ARG A 182 -11.99 -20.26 -5.43
N ALA A 183 -12.13 -19.34 -4.48
CA ALA A 183 -11.50 -18.03 -4.54
C ALA A 183 -9.97 -18.11 -4.46
N TYR A 184 -9.44 -18.93 -3.54
CA TYR A 184 -8.02 -19.20 -3.42
C TYR A 184 -7.45 -19.81 -4.72
N GLY A 185 -8.15 -20.80 -5.28
CA GLY A 185 -7.77 -21.41 -6.57
C GLY A 185 -7.77 -20.41 -7.73
N ALA A 186 -8.75 -19.50 -7.79
CA ALA A 186 -8.80 -18.44 -8.79
C ALA A 186 -7.61 -17.48 -8.66
N LEU A 187 -7.24 -17.10 -7.42
CA LEU A 187 -6.05 -16.28 -7.17
C LEU A 187 -4.78 -17.00 -7.64
N CYS A 188 -4.60 -18.27 -7.29
CA CYS A 188 -3.46 -19.08 -7.74
C CYS A 188 -3.35 -19.12 -9.27
N TRP A 189 -4.48 -19.35 -9.96
CA TRP A 189 -4.55 -19.39 -11.43
C TRP A 189 -4.18 -18.05 -12.07
N ASN A 190 -4.59 -16.93 -11.47
CA ASN A 190 -4.25 -15.61 -12.00
C ASN A 190 -2.77 -15.27 -11.77
N LEU A 191 -2.24 -15.59 -10.59
CA LEU A 191 -0.82 -15.41 -10.29
C LEU A 191 0.08 -16.28 -11.17
N SER A 192 -0.33 -17.51 -11.50
CA SER A 192 0.46 -18.40 -12.37
C SER A 192 0.64 -17.89 -13.79
N LYS A 193 -0.17 -16.91 -14.23
CA LYS A 193 -0.02 -16.28 -15.55
C LYS A 193 1.10 -15.24 -15.58
N VAL A 194 1.43 -14.65 -14.43
CA VAL A 194 2.33 -13.49 -14.34
C VAL A 194 3.60 -13.76 -13.55
N ILE A 195 3.58 -14.72 -12.62
CA ILE A 195 4.76 -15.09 -11.84
C ILE A 195 5.55 -16.13 -12.65
N PRO A 196 6.79 -15.83 -13.08
CA PRO A 196 7.58 -16.71 -13.94
C PRO A 196 8.20 -17.92 -13.20
N ARG A 197 7.77 -18.20 -11.97
CA ARG A 197 8.31 -19.28 -11.13
C ARG A 197 7.42 -20.51 -11.21
N LYS A 198 8.05 -21.69 -11.11
CA LYS A 198 7.35 -22.97 -11.05
C LYS A 198 6.54 -23.12 -9.76
N ASP A 199 7.06 -22.58 -8.66
CA ASP A 199 6.39 -22.61 -7.36
C ASP A 199 5.66 -21.30 -7.10
N LEU A 200 4.40 -21.41 -6.71
CA LEU A 200 3.59 -20.28 -6.29
C LEU A 200 4.17 -19.70 -4.98
N PRO A 201 4.34 -18.37 -4.87
CA PRO A 201 4.73 -17.76 -3.60
C PRO A 201 3.69 -18.05 -2.51
N ARG A 202 4.13 -18.00 -1.26
CA ARG A 202 3.23 -18.15 -0.12
C ARG A 202 2.16 -17.07 -0.14
N ILE A 203 0.90 -17.51 -0.13
CA ILE A 203 -0.27 -16.65 0.07
C ILE A 203 -0.63 -16.71 1.55
N TYR A 204 -0.60 -15.56 2.22
CA TYR A 204 -1.04 -15.43 3.60
C TYR A 204 -2.54 -15.22 3.62
N THR A 205 -3.28 -16.11 4.26
CA THR A 205 -4.69 -15.92 4.55
C THR A 205 -4.83 -15.10 5.83
N MET A 206 -5.65 -14.05 5.79
CA MET A 206 -5.88 -13.23 6.98
C MET A 206 -7.30 -12.69 7.03
N PHE A 207 -7.69 -12.28 8.22
CA PHE A 207 -8.83 -11.42 8.46
C PHE A 207 -8.49 -10.42 9.56
N LEU A 208 -9.18 -9.30 9.58
CA LEU A 208 -9.09 -8.36 10.69
C LEU A 208 -10.20 -8.66 11.70
N PRO A 209 -9.91 -8.66 13.02
CA PRO A 209 -10.96 -8.83 14.01
C PRO A 209 -12.07 -7.78 13.85
N PRO A 210 -13.34 -8.07 14.17
CA PRO A 210 -14.45 -7.12 13.98
C PRO A 210 -14.24 -5.76 14.67
N HIS A 211 -13.59 -5.76 15.83
CA HIS A 211 -13.24 -4.54 16.58
C HIS A 211 -12.20 -3.65 15.88
N ALA A 212 -11.47 -4.18 14.91
CA ALA A 212 -10.50 -3.44 14.10
C ALA A 212 -11.14 -2.76 12.87
N ILE A 213 -12.36 -3.17 12.51
CA ILE A 213 -13.07 -2.72 11.30
C ILE A 213 -14.05 -1.56 11.64
N GLY A 214 -14.49 -1.44 12.89
CA GLY A 214 -15.35 -0.38 13.39
C GLY A 214 -14.60 0.58 14.33
N GLY A 215 -14.51 1.86 13.96
CA GLY A 215 -13.83 2.92 14.71
C GLY A 215 -14.49 3.36 16.01
N GLU A 216 -15.06 2.46 16.82
CA GLU A 216 -15.62 2.77 18.13
C GLU A 216 -15.03 1.91 19.23
N ARG A 217 -13.94 2.42 19.81
CA ARG A 217 -13.75 2.59 21.26
C ARG A 217 -12.57 3.51 21.47
N ALA A 218 -12.86 4.82 21.57
CA ALA A 218 -12.00 5.71 22.33
C ALA A 218 -12.00 5.21 23.78
N HIS A 219 -10.94 4.50 24.19
CA HIS A 219 -10.74 4.25 25.61
C HIS A 219 -10.42 5.57 26.28
N GLY A 220 -11.38 6.04 27.08
CA GLY A 220 -11.29 7.22 27.91
C GLY A 220 -10.04 7.18 28.79
N VAL A 221 -9.38 8.33 28.83
CA VAL A 221 -8.31 8.65 29.76
C VAL A 221 -8.86 8.55 31.18
N ALA A 222 -8.38 7.57 31.95
CA ALA A 222 -8.45 7.60 33.41
C ALA A 222 -7.08 8.04 33.92
N GLY A 223 -7.05 9.21 34.56
CA GLY A 223 -5.87 9.77 35.18
C GLY A 223 -5.36 8.92 36.35
N GLY A 224 -4.04 8.82 36.46
CA GLY A 224 -3.32 8.21 37.58
C GLY A 224 -1.87 8.64 37.55
N GLN A 225 -1.42 9.24 38.64
CA GLN A 225 -0.19 10.02 38.81
C GLN A 225 1.11 9.20 38.74
N GLY A 226 2.19 9.88 38.32
CA GLY A 226 3.48 9.88 39.04
C GLY A 226 4.43 8.71 38.80
N GLY A 227 5.43 8.91 37.94
CA GLY A 227 6.60 8.03 37.87
C GLY A 227 7.67 8.59 36.93
N LEU A 228 8.58 9.41 37.46
CA LEU A 228 9.80 9.85 36.76
C LEU A 228 10.60 8.62 36.30
N SER A 229 10.84 8.50 35.00
CA SER A 229 11.78 7.53 34.42
C SER A 229 12.50 8.14 33.20
N PRO A 230 13.75 7.72 32.93
CA PRO A 230 14.79 8.61 32.44
C PRO A 230 14.78 8.80 30.93
N SER A 231 15.34 9.94 30.50
CA SER A 231 15.57 10.34 29.11
C SER A 231 16.32 9.24 28.34
N PRO A 232 15.86 8.82 27.14
CA PRO A 232 16.67 7.94 26.31
C PRO A 232 17.77 8.76 25.62
N ALA A 233 18.98 8.23 25.72
CA ALA A 233 20.17 8.75 25.08
C ALA A 233 20.00 8.83 23.56
N HIS A 234 20.47 9.92 22.97
CA HIS A 234 20.66 10.08 21.54
C HIS A 234 21.62 9.00 21.02
N THR A 235 21.08 7.97 20.37
CA THR A 235 21.89 7.08 19.53
C THR A 235 22.01 7.70 18.15
N ASN A 236 23.16 8.32 17.92
CA ASN A 236 23.63 8.76 16.61
C ASN A 236 23.79 7.52 15.71
N GLY A 237 22.89 7.35 14.73
CA GLY A 237 22.93 6.26 13.78
C GLY A 237 21.90 6.49 12.69
N SER A 238 22.36 7.03 11.55
CA SER A 238 21.60 7.25 10.31
C SER A 238 21.08 5.93 9.72
N ARG A 239 20.05 5.33 10.31
CA ARG A 239 19.21 4.35 9.63
C ARG A 239 17.87 5.03 9.33
N SER A 240 17.51 5.06 8.06
CA SER A 240 16.15 5.40 7.65
C SER A 240 15.18 4.42 8.33
N SER A 241 14.08 4.94 8.89
CA SER A 241 13.07 4.09 9.52
C SER A 241 12.55 3.06 8.49
N PRO A 242 12.42 1.77 8.86
CA PRO A 242 11.86 0.76 7.98
C PRO A 242 10.56 1.21 7.31
N LEU A 243 10.38 0.85 6.04
CA LEU A 243 9.22 1.22 5.24
C LEU A 243 8.46 -0.02 4.78
N ALA A 244 7.17 -0.09 5.11
CA ALA A 244 6.26 -1.10 4.60
C ALA A 244 5.22 -0.47 3.66
N LEU A 245 5.09 -1.03 2.46
CA LEU A 245 4.18 -0.57 1.41
C LEU A 245 2.99 -1.53 1.30
N ALA A 246 1.77 -1.02 1.49
CA ALA A 246 0.53 -1.78 1.32
C ALA A 246 -0.10 -1.46 -0.05
N LEU A 247 -0.19 -2.49 -0.90
CA LEU A 247 -0.69 -2.46 -2.28
C LEU A 247 -2.03 -3.17 -2.44
#